data_AF-A0A9E2S659-F1
#
_entry.id   AF-A0A9E2S659-F1
#
_cell.length_a   1.000
_cell.length_b   1.000
_cell.length_c   1.000
_cell.angle_alpha   90.00
_cell.angle_beta   90.00
_cell.angle_gamma   90.00
#
_symmetry.space_group_name_H-M   'P 1'
#
loop_
_entity.id
_entity.type
_entity.pdbx_description
1 polymer ?
#
loop_
_entity_poly.entity_id
_entity_poly.type
_entity_poly.pdbx_seq_one_letter_code
_entity_poly.pdbx_strand_id
1 'polypeptide(L)'
;MKKTLSLFVALGIATGAVTSCSKSNSSTVTPPVLAPVDTPYTSQSVLTAYDNFNRFLLDTTNHLYYKNTGKTGFGAIWTQATYWDMAMNAYKLTKDDKYKQLIENIYQGGLKQYDNYNWDNGKVWFIYDDIMWWVITLARAYEVTGDAKYLAHSEAGFKRVWSGSKVVGDDGSYDKVNSGMFWQWDQGNPTAPRTDNGKMSCINYPTVVAAMTLYNATKNEDYLNKAKEIYSWSRNNLFNTSNGKVADSRHGNSNDWTVHTYNQATCIGAAVMLYNQTKDEAYLKDAVLAADFTEHYMSDANGILPYEGGEEQGVYNAILAQYMNRLIQDGNKPAYLPWLRKNIQQAWSMRERSTNLTAKNYYSKPAFDLSVYDASSIPALMLIAPPAGK
;
A
#
# COMPACT_ATOMS: atom_id res chain seq x y z
N MET A 1 -42.54 -30.40 -17.05
CA MET A 1 -41.82 -29.12 -17.15
C MET A 1 -41.53 -28.60 -15.74
N LYS A 2 -40.33 -28.03 -15.56
CA LYS A 2 -39.71 -27.58 -14.29
C LYS A 2 -39.14 -28.70 -13.41
N LYS A 3 -37.86 -29.01 -13.63
CA LYS A 3 -36.96 -29.68 -12.67
C LYS A 3 -36.31 -28.58 -11.81
N THR A 4 -36.59 -28.58 -10.53
CA THR A 4 -35.84 -27.88 -9.48
C THR A 4 -34.73 -28.82 -9.01
N LEU A 5 -33.47 -28.38 -9.14
CA LEU A 5 -32.30 -29.09 -8.64
C LEU A 5 -31.83 -28.39 -7.37
N SER A 6 -32.12 -28.98 -6.22
CA SER A 6 -31.53 -28.61 -4.93
C SER A 6 -30.17 -29.32 -4.83
N LEU A 7 -29.10 -28.56 -4.65
CA LEU A 7 -27.77 -29.11 -4.38
C LEU A 7 -27.54 -29.16 -2.86
N PHE A 8 -27.51 -30.37 -2.32
CA PHE A 8 -27.06 -30.69 -0.97
C PHE A 8 -25.53 -30.58 -0.89
N VAL A 9 -25.00 -29.86 0.09
CA VAL A 9 -23.59 -29.93 0.48
C VAL A 9 -23.47 -30.90 1.65
N ALA A 10 -22.77 -32.02 1.41
CA ALA A 10 -22.53 -33.06 2.40
C ALA A 10 -21.41 -32.64 3.36
N LEU A 11 -21.70 -32.71 4.66
CA LEU A 11 -20.77 -32.51 5.76
C LEU A 11 -20.02 -33.84 6.01
N GLY A 12 -18.77 -33.94 5.57
CA GLY A 12 -17.91 -35.10 5.83
C GLY A 12 -17.15 -34.94 7.15
N ILE A 13 -17.56 -35.69 8.17
CA ILE A 13 -16.84 -35.84 9.44
C ILE A 13 -15.69 -36.83 9.21
N ALA A 14 -14.44 -36.35 9.30
CA ALA A 14 -13.26 -37.20 9.35
C ALA A 14 -12.72 -37.23 10.78
N THR A 15 -12.80 -38.39 11.41
CA THR A 15 -12.27 -38.72 12.74
C THR A 15 -10.74 -38.66 12.75
N GLY A 16 -10.16 -37.82 13.61
CA GLY A 16 -8.73 -37.70 13.79
C GLY A 16 -8.14 -38.84 14.62
N ALA A 17 -7.10 -39.49 14.08
CA ALA A 17 -6.17 -40.29 14.86
C ALA A 17 -5.02 -39.39 15.30
N VAL A 18 -4.79 -39.35 16.61
CA VAL A 18 -3.69 -38.65 17.28
C VAL A 18 -2.40 -39.42 17.07
N THR A 19 -1.44 -38.85 16.32
CA THR A 19 -0.05 -39.30 16.33
C THR A 19 0.88 -38.14 16.68
N SER A 20 1.64 -38.41 17.74
CA SER A 20 2.64 -37.60 18.44
C SER A 20 3.55 -36.75 17.54
N CYS A 21 3.74 -35.49 17.94
CA CYS A 21 4.68 -34.53 17.38
C CYS A 21 6.15 -34.99 17.56
N SER A 22 6.86 -35.24 16.46
CA SER A 22 8.31 -35.14 16.44
C SER A 22 8.71 -33.70 16.11
N LYS A 23 9.56 -33.13 16.98
CA LYS A 23 10.19 -31.82 16.80
C LYS A 23 10.90 -31.77 15.45
N SER A 24 10.46 -30.91 14.53
CA SER A 24 11.25 -30.58 13.34
C SER A 24 12.41 -29.68 13.77
N ASN A 25 13.62 -30.13 13.44
CA ASN A 25 14.85 -29.38 13.60
C ASN A 25 14.75 -28.03 12.89
N SER A 26 15.20 -26.97 13.57
CA SER A 26 15.42 -25.67 12.95
C SER A 26 16.52 -25.80 11.89
N SER A 27 16.13 -26.00 10.65
CA SER A 27 17.02 -25.84 9.51
C SER A 27 17.56 -24.41 9.56
N THR A 28 18.86 -24.26 9.85
CA THR A 28 19.57 -23.00 9.60
C THR A 28 19.57 -22.79 8.09
N VAL A 29 18.56 -22.08 7.58
CA VAL A 29 18.49 -21.66 6.19
C VAL A 29 19.63 -20.67 5.99
N THR A 30 20.68 -21.09 5.27
CA THR A 30 21.76 -20.19 4.87
C THR A 30 21.15 -19.02 4.09
N PRO A 31 21.47 -17.76 4.42
CA PRO A 31 20.95 -16.61 3.70
C PRO A 31 21.29 -16.72 2.20
N PRO A 32 20.40 -16.27 1.30
CA PRO A 32 20.71 -16.21 -0.12
C PRO A 32 21.99 -15.40 -0.36
N VAL A 33 22.79 -15.78 -1.35
CA VAL A 33 24.01 -15.04 -1.69
C VAL A 33 23.62 -13.76 -2.43
N LEU A 34 24.15 -12.62 -1.97
CA LEU A 34 23.97 -11.34 -2.67
C LEU A 34 24.54 -11.43 -4.09
N ALA A 35 23.85 -10.79 -5.03
CA ALA A 35 24.31 -10.75 -6.41
C ALA A 35 25.63 -9.97 -6.50
N PRO A 36 26.59 -10.40 -7.35
CA PRO A 36 27.75 -9.59 -7.67
C PRO A 36 27.32 -8.19 -8.11
N VAL A 37 27.93 -7.16 -7.52
CA VAL A 37 27.67 -5.77 -7.90
C VAL A 37 28.50 -5.47 -9.14
N ASP A 38 27.99 -5.85 -10.31
CA ASP A 38 28.69 -5.61 -11.58
C ASP A 38 28.70 -4.11 -11.94
N THR A 39 27.62 -3.38 -11.60
CA THR A 39 27.52 -1.94 -11.84
C THR A 39 26.56 -1.30 -10.84
N PRO A 40 26.99 -0.25 -10.11
CA PRO A 40 26.09 0.54 -9.28
C PRO A 40 24.93 1.13 -10.10
N TYR A 41 23.72 1.14 -9.56
CA TYR A 41 22.64 1.90 -10.20
C TYR A 41 22.94 3.41 -10.15
N THR A 42 22.52 4.12 -11.20
CA THR A 42 22.83 5.54 -11.44
C THR A 42 21.57 6.38 -11.47
N SER A 43 21.70 7.71 -11.52
CA SER A 43 20.55 8.61 -11.72
C SER A 43 19.80 8.28 -13.02
N GLN A 44 20.52 7.84 -14.05
CA GLN A 44 19.91 7.34 -15.28
C GLN A 44 19.11 6.04 -15.06
N SER A 45 19.59 5.16 -14.16
CA SER A 45 18.89 3.90 -13.85
C SER A 45 17.50 4.16 -13.25
N VAL A 46 17.33 5.24 -12.48
CA VAL A 46 16.05 5.61 -11.85
C VAL A 46 14.95 5.80 -12.90
N LEU A 47 15.17 6.67 -13.88
CA LEU A 47 14.17 6.91 -14.93
C LEU A 47 14.06 5.73 -15.90
N THR A 48 15.16 5.02 -16.16
CA THR A 48 15.12 3.78 -16.96
C THR A 48 14.20 2.73 -16.32
N ALA A 49 14.26 2.55 -15.00
CA ALA A 49 13.40 1.59 -14.29
C ALA A 49 11.93 1.98 -14.39
N TYR A 50 11.59 3.24 -14.11
CA TYR A 50 10.21 3.71 -14.14
C TYR A 50 9.62 3.79 -15.56
N ASP A 51 10.39 4.28 -16.53
CA ASP A 51 9.92 4.37 -17.92
C ASP A 51 9.73 2.98 -18.53
N ASN A 52 10.56 1.98 -18.17
CA ASN A 52 10.31 0.60 -18.62
C ASN A 52 9.16 -0.07 -17.88
N PHE A 53 8.96 0.20 -16.58
CA PHE A 53 7.74 -0.22 -15.88
C PHE A 53 6.49 0.26 -16.64
N ASN A 54 6.44 1.55 -17.01
CA ASN A 54 5.36 2.10 -17.83
C ASN A 54 5.29 1.44 -19.22
N ARG A 55 6.43 1.31 -19.93
CA ARG A 55 6.46 0.75 -21.28
C ARG A 55 5.85 -0.65 -21.37
N PHE A 56 6.10 -1.50 -20.38
CA PHE A 56 5.67 -2.90 -20.41
C PHE A 56 4.33 -3.15 -19.73
N LEU A 57 3.93 -2.30 -18.78
CA LEU A 57 2.76 -2.56 -17.93
C LEU A 57 1.66 -1.50 -18.02
N LEU A 58 1.90 -0.31 -18.60
CA LEU A 58 0.86 0.70 -18.78
C LEU A 58 0.12 0.50 -20.11
N ASP A 59 -1.21 0.44 -20.07
CA ASP A 59 -2.05 0.60 -21.26
C ASP A 59 -2.12 2.09 -21.62
N THR A 60 -1.50 2.49 -22.73
CA THR A 60 -1.52 3.90 -23.17
C THR A 60 -2.83 4.33 -23.81
N THR A 61 -3.77 3.41 -24.06
CA THR A 61 -5.12 3.71 -24.59
C THR A 61 -6.13 3.89 -23.47
N ASN A 62 -6.10 3.01 -22.46
CA ASN A 62 -7.01 3.08 -21.32
C ASN A 62 -6.41 3.80 -20.11
N HIS A 63 -5.10 4.10 -20.15
CA HIS A 63 -4.35 4.79 -19.10
C HIS A 63 -4.39 4.09 -17.73
N LEU A 64 -4.41 2.77 -17.75
CA LEU A 64 -4.37 1.93 -16.55
C LEU A 64 -3.29 0.85 -16.70
N TYR A 65 -2.74 0.40 -15.57
CA TYR A 65 -1.73 -0.64 -15.60
C TYR A 65 -2.36 -2.02 -15.78
N TYR A 66 -1.85 -2.77 -16.75
CA TYR A 66 -2.15 -4.17 -16.93
C TYR A 66 -1.78 -4.98 -15.69
N LYS A 67 -2.47 -6.09 -15.49
CA LYS A 67 -2.20 -7.05 -14.42
C LYS A 67 -0.79 -7.64 -14.53
N ASN A 68 -0.32 -7.86 -15.76
CA ASN A 68 0.97 -8.47 -16.05
C ASN A 68 1.48 -8.08 -17.46
N THR A 69 2.72 -8.45 -17.77
CA THR A 69 3.35 -8.17 -19.07
C THR A 69 2.65 -8.88 -20.24
N GLY A 70 1.92 -9.97 -19.97
CA GLY A 70 1.02 -10.65 -20.91
C GLY A 70 -0.28 -9.88 -21.23
N LYS A 71 -0.57 -8.78 -20.54
CA LYS A 71 -1.73 -7.90 -20.77
C LYS A 71 -3.08 -8.62 -20.63
N THR A 72 -3.19 -9.52 -19.66
CA THR A 72 -4.37 -10.37 -19.44
C THR A 72 -5.59 -9.65 -18.81
N GLY A 73 -5.47 -8.35 -18.56
CA GLY A 73 -6.47 -7.52 -17.88
C GLY A 73 -5.78 -6.38 -17.14
N PHE A 74 -6.51 -5.61 -16.34
CA PHE A 74 -5.93 -4.59 -15.46
C PHE A 74 -5.61 -5.15 -14.08
N GLY A 75 -4.61 -4.56 -13.42
CA GLY A 75 -4.34 -4.82 -12.01
C GLY A 75 -5.51 -4.39 -11.12
N ALA A 76 -5.53 -4.91 -9.89
CA ALA A 76 -6.55 -4.60 -8.89
C ALA A 76 -6.73 -3.09 -8.70
N ILE A 77 -7.97 -2.68 -8.48
CA ILE A 77 -8.35 -1.26 -8.47
C ILE A 77 -7.55 -0.45 -7.44
N TRP A 78 -7.30 -0.99 -6.25
CA TRP A 78 -6.56 -0.30 -5.19
C TRP A 78 -5.08 -0.12 -5.51
N THR A 79 -4.45 -1.03 -6.26
CA THR A 79 -3.02 -0.94 -6.57
C THR A 79 -2.72 0.11 -7.63
N GLN A 80 -3.68 0.41 -8.51
CA GLN A 80 -3.57 1.50 -9.48
C GLN A 80 -3.28 2.84 -8.81
N ALA A 81 -3.82 3.08 -7.62
CA ALA A 81 -3.54 4.28 -6.82
C ALA A 81 -2.04 4.40 -6.51
N THR A 82 -1.38 3.30 -6.16
CA THR A 82 0.07 3.27 -5.89
C THR A 82 0.88 3.56 -7.16
N TYR A 83 0.47 3.07 -8.32
CA TYR A 83 1.18 3.35 -9.58
C TYR A 83 0.98 4.81 -10.03
N TRP A 84 -0.17 5.40 -9.73
CA TRP A 84 -0.41 6.81 -9.95
C TRP A 84 0.44 7.69 -9.02
N ASP A 85 0.61 7.28 -7.75
CA ASP A 85 1.56 7.89 -6.81
C ASP A 85 3.00 7.87 -7.35
N MET A 86 3.41 6.81 -8.06
CA MET A 86 4.71 6.75 -8.72
C MET A 86 4.86 7.79 -9.85
N ALA A 87 3.81 8.06 -10.63
CA ALA A 87 3.82 9.12 -11.64
C ALA A 87 4.01 10.50 -11.01
N MET A 88 3.35 10.75 -9.88
CA MET A 88 3.54 11.96 -9.09
C MET A 88 4.96 12.08 -8.55
N ASN A 89 5.55 10.98 -8.06
CA ASN A 89 6.92 10.98 -7.57
C ASN A 89 7.93 11.25 -8.70
N ALA A 90 7.73 10.66 -9.89
CA ALA A 90 8.54 10.93 -11.07
C ALA A 90 8.46 12.40 -11.52
N TYR A 91 7.25 12.99 -11.52
CA TYR A 91 7.09 14.42 -11.79
C TYR A 91 7.74 15.29 -10.71
N LYS A 92 7.61 14.96 -9.42
CA LYS A 92 8.29 15.70 -8.34
C LYS A 92 9.81 15.68 -8.49
N LEU A 93 10.37 14.53 -8.87
CA LEU A 93 11.81 14.32 -9.05
C LEU A 93 12.37 15.09 -10.25
N THR A 94 11.65 15.09 -11.38
CA THR A 94 12.20 15.55 -12.67
C THR A 94 11.66 16.91 -13.13
N LYS A 95 10.46 17.28 -12.69
CA LYS A 95 9.65 18.39 -13.24
C LYS A 95 9.36 18.26 -14.75
N ASP A 96 9.49 17.07 -15.31
CA ASP A 96 9.22 16.80 -16.73
C ASP A 96 7.72 16.71 -17.00
N ASP A 97 7.24 17.50 -17.98
CA ASP A 97 5.83 17.57 -18.38
C ASP A 97 5.28 16.22 -18.85
N LYS A 98 6.11 15.28 -19.32
CA LYS A 98 5.64 13.94 -19.69
C LYS A 98 5.02 13.21 -18.50
N TYR A 99 5.57 13.39 -17.29
CA TYR A 99 5.02 12.77 -16.07
C TYR A 99 3.84 13.58 -15.54
N LYS A 100 3.83 14.90 -15.74
CA LYS A 100 2.64 15.72 -15.44
C LYS A 100 1.44 15.29 -16.28
N GLN A 101 1.65 15.05 -17.59
CA GLN A 101 0.62 14.53 -18.48
C GLN A 101 0.22 13.10 -18.09
N LEU A 102 1.16 12.28 -17.64
CA LEU A 102 0.86 10.93 -17.16
C LEU A 102 -0.06 10.95 -15.92
N ILE A 103 0.11 11.92 -15.01
CA ILE A 103 -0.80 12.11 -13.87
C ILE A 103 -2.24 12.33 -14.37
N GLU A 104 -2.43 13.21 -15.35
CA GLU A 104 -3.76 13.47 -15.91
C GLU A 104 -4.33 12.26 -16.66
N ASN A 105 -3.50 11.58 -17.46
CA ASN A 105 -3.92 10.43 -18.25
C ASN A 105 -4.44 9.31 -17.33
N ILE A 106 -3.71 8.98 -16.26
CA ILE A 106 -4.12 7.92 -15.32
C ILE A 106 -5.43 8.29 -14.61
N TYR A 107 -5.61 9.56 -14.22
CA TYR A 107 -6.89 10.03 -13.67
C TYR A 107 -8.05 9.84 -14.65
N GLN A 108 -7.86 10.20 -15.92
CA GLN A 108 -8.90 10.01 -16.95
C GLN A 108 -9.19 8.53 -17.21
N GLY A 109 -8.17 7.67 -17.17
CA GLY A 109 -8.32 6.22 -17.23
C GLY A 109 -9.16 5.69 -16.07
N GLY A 110 -8.86 6.15 -14.85
CA GLY A 110 -9.62 5.82 -13.65
C GLY A 110 -11.06 6.30 -13.69
N LEU A 111 -11.31 7.54 -14.15
CA LEU A 111 -12.66 8.06 -14.38
C LEU A 111 -13.47 7.13 -15.30
N LYS A 112 -12.89 6.78 -16.46
CA LYS A 112 -13.55 5.94 -17.46
C LYS A 112 -13.83 4.52 -16.95
N GLN A 113 -12.88 3.92 -16.22
CA GLN A 113 -12.97 2.54 -15.79
C GLN A 113 -13.79 2.36 -14.51
N TYR A 114 -13.74 3.31 -13.57
CA TYR A 114 -14.25 3.18 -12.21
C TYR A 114 -15.48 4.06 -11.96
N ASP A 115 -16.39 4.05 -12.94
CA ASP A 115 -17.69 4.73 -12.88
C ASP A 115 -17.56 6.21 -12.47
N ASN A 116 -16.63 6.94 -13.07
CA ASN A 116 -16.36 8.35 -12.79
C ASN A 116 -16.07 8.67 -11.30
N TYR A 117 -15.43 7.74 -10.58
CA TYR A 117 -15.25 7.83 -9.12
C TYR A 117 -16.58 8.01 -8.38
N ASN A 118 -17.65 7.38 -8.87
CA ASN A 118 -18.93 7.31 -8.18
C ASN A 118 -18.81 6.40 -6.97
N TRP A 119 -18.45 6.98 -5.83
CA TRP A 119 -18.25 6.28 -4.57
C TRP A 119 -19.50 5.57 -4.02
N ASP A 120 -20.68 5.86 -4.57
CA ASP A 120 -21.94 5.17 -4.24
C ASP A 120 -22.16 3.89 -5.07
N ASN A 121 -21.31 3.60 -6.05
CA ASN A 121 -21.35 2.35 -6.79
C ASN A 121 -20.69 1.21 -6.00
N GLY A 122 -21.47 0.57 -5.13
CA GLY A 122 -21.03 -0.55 -4.30
C GLY A 122 -20.55 -1.81 -5.03
N LYS A 123 -20.67 -1.87 -6.37
CA LYS A 123 -20.11 -2.96 -7.19
C LYS A 123 -18.67 -2.69 -7.62
N VAL A 124 -18.36 -1.42 -7.92
CA VAL A 124 -17.00 -0.97 -8.28
C VAL A 124 -16.19 -0.75 -7.01
N TRP A 125 -16.78 0.00 -6.08
CA TRP A 125 -16.21 0.37 -4.80
C TRP A 125 -16.85 -0.48 -3.73
N PHE A 126 -16.36 -1.71 -3.57
CA PHE A 126 -17.02 -2.75 -2.78
C PHE A 126 -16.37 -2.99 -1.40
N ILE A 127 -15.27 -2.28 -1.11
CA ILE A 127 -14.53 -2.35 0.15
C ILE A 127 -13.91 -1.00 0.51
N TYR A 128 -13.73 -0.71 1.80
CA TYR A 128 -13.38 0.65 2.25
C TYR A 128 -11.91 1.02 2.05
N ASP A 129 -10.99 0.07 2.21
CA ASP A 129 -9.56 0.30 2.00
C ASP A 129 -9.26 0.62 0.54
N ASP A 130 -9.87 -0.09 -0.41
CA ASP A 130 -9.78 0.25 -1.85
C ASP A 130 -10.14 1.72 -2.12
N ILE A 131 -11.24 2.20 -1.52
CA ILE A 131 -11.63 3.61 -1.64
C ILE A 131 -10.58 4.51 -0.97
N MET A 132 -10.12 4.15 0.22
CA MET A 132 -9.19 4.97 1.00
C MET A 132 -7.82 5.13 0.32
N TRP A 133 -7.33 4.11 -0.39
CA TRP A 133 -6.13 4.21 -1.22
C TRP A 133 -6.28 5.29 -2.30
N TRP A 134 -7.41 5.31 -2.99
CA TRP A 134 -7.70 6.37 -3.97
C TRP A 134 -7.91 7.73 -3.34
N VAL A 135 -8.55 7.82 -2.17
CA VAL A 135 -8.72 9.08 -1.43
C VAL A 135 -7.35 9.73 -1.15
N ILE A 136 -6.38 8.95 -0.68
CA ILE A 136 -5.01 9.41 -0.42
C ILE A 136 -4.39 9.96 -1.72
N THR A 137 -4.37 9.13 -2.77
CA THR A 137 -3.71 9.46 -4.03
C THR A 137 -4.36 10.66 -4.73
N LEU A 138 -5.69 10.80 -4.68
CA LEU A 138 -6.41 11.97 -5.19
C LEU A 138 -6.03 13.25 -4.43
N ALA A 139 -5.95 13.21 -3.09
CA ALA A 139 -5.49 14.36 -2.31
C ALA A 139 -4.03 14.73 -2.64
N ARG A 140 -3.16 13.71 -2.81
CA ARG A 140 -1.77 13.92 -3.24
C ARG A 140 -1.68 14.53 -4.64
N ALA A 141 -2.54 14.10 -5.57
CA ALA A 141 -2.59 14.68 -6.91
C ALA A 141 -2.91 16.18 -6.85
N TYR A 142 -3.86 16.58 -5.99
CA TYR A 142 -4.11 18.00 -5.72
C TYR A 142 -2.88 18.73 -5.15
N GLU A 143 -2.19 18.16 -4.16
CA GLU A 143 -0.94 18.77 -3.62
C GLU A 143 0.13 18.96 -4.70
N VAL A 144 0.14 18.11 -5.74
CA VAL A 144 1.13 18.14 -6.83
C VAL A 144 0.77 19.11 -7.93
N THR A 145 -0.50 19.19 -8.31
CA THR A 145 -0.95 19.91 -9.50
C THR A 145 -1.71 21.20 -9.21
N GLY A 146 -2.32 21.30 -8.03
CA GLY A 146 -3.28 22.35 -7.68
C GLY A 146 -4.65 22.19 -8.36
N ASP A 147 -4.92 21.09 -9.07
CA ASP A 147 -6.19 20.90 -9.77
C ASP A 147 -7.31 20.45 -8.82
N ALA A 148 -8.29 21.31 -8.62
CA ALA A 148 -9.38 21.15 -7.66
C ALA A 148 -10.25 19.90 -7.90
N LYS A 149 -10.28 19.33 -9.12
CA LYS A 149 -11.07 18.12 -9.40
C LYS A 149 -10.60 16.93 -8.57
N TYR A 150 -9.28 16.81 -8.33
CA TYR A 150 -8.73 15.73 -7.54
C TYR A 150 -9.13 15.87 -6.07
N LEU A 151 -9.06 17.09 -5.53
CA LEU A 151 -9.48 17.38 -4.16
C LEU A 151 -10.96 17.04 -3.95
N ALA A 152 -11.83 17.47 -4.88
CA ALA A 152 -13.27 17.21 -4.79
C ALA A 152 -13.60 15.71 -4.72
N HIS A 153 -12.96 14.88 -5.56
CA HIS A 153 -13.14 13.44 -5.49
C HIS A 153 -12.57 12.82 -4.21
N SER A 154 -11.44 13.32 -3.72
CA SER A 154 -10.83 12.86 -2.46
C SER A 154 -11.74 13.15 -1.26
N GLU A 155 -12.25 14.38 -1.12
CA GLU A 155 -13.16 14.76 -0.03
C GLU A 155 -14.46 13.94 -0.06
N ALA A 156 -15.02 13.72 -1.27
CA ALA A 156 -16.20 12.89 -1.45
C ALA A 156 -15.95 11.42 -1.05
N GLY A 157 -14.80 10.85 -1.44
CA GLY A 157 -14.41 9.48 -1.09
C GLY A 157 -14.14 9.33 0.40
N PHE A 158 -13.47 10.29 1.04
CA PHE A 158 -13.27 10.29 2.48
C PHE A 158 -14.60 10.32 3.21
N LYS A 159 -15.54 11.18 2.79
CA LYS A 159 -16.89 11.23 3.35
C LYS A 159 -17.63 9.91 3.17
N ARG A 160 -17.54 9.28 1.99
CA ARG A 160 -18.14 7.97 1.70
C ARG A 160 -17.64 6.90 2.68
N VAL A 161 -16.33 6.85 2.91
CA VAL A 161 -15.74 5.87 3.82
C VAL A 161 -16.08 6.20 5.27
N TRP A 162 -16.02 7.47 5.67
CA TRP A 162 -16.27 7.86 7.06
C TRP A 162 -17.74 7.69 7.47
N SER A 163 -18.68 8.09 6.61
CA SER A 163 -20.10 8.23 6.96
C SER A 163 -21.04 7.29 6.23
N GLY A 164 -20.53 6.49 5.30
CA GLY A 164 -21.33 5.54 4.55
C GLY A 164 -22.04 6.13 3.34
N SER A 165 -22.97 5.36 2.80
CA SER A 165 -23.77 5.71 1.63
C SER A 165 -25.21 5.29 1.82
N LYS A 166 -26.14 6.20 1.54
CA LYS A 166 -27.57 5.87 1.49
C LYS A 166 -27.94 5.01 0.30
N VAL A 167 -27.17 5.09 -0.79
CA VAL A 167 -27.40 4.32 -2.02
C VAL A 167 -26.96 2.87 -1.81
N VAL A 168 -25.80 2.65 -1.19
CA VAL A 168 -25.32 1.31 -0.82
C VAL A 168 -26.05 0.77 0.40
N GLY A 169 -26.49 1.65 1.31
CA GLY A 169 -27.20 1.31 2.54
C GLY A 169 -26.29 0.97 3.72
N ASP A 170 -25.01 1.34 3.67
CA ASP A 170 -24.05 1.15 4.77
C ASP A 170 -23.82 2.44 5.57
N ASP A 171 -23.39 2.28 6.83
CA ASP A 171 -23.13 3.38 7.77
C ASP A 171 -21.68 3.90 7.79
N GLY A 172 -20.87 3.47 6.82
CA GLY A 172 -19.45 3.81 6.74
C GLY A 172 -18.55 2.88 7.54
N SER A 173 -17.26 3.13 7.47
CA SER A 173 -16.20 2.36 8.09
C SER A 173 -15.96 2.78 9.54
N TYR A 174 -16.18 4.04 9.90
CA TYR A 174 -15.90 4.53 11.25
C TYR A 174 -16.84 3.94 12.30
N ASP A 175 -16.28 3.27 13.31
CA ASP A 175 -17.01 2.76 14.45
C ASP A 175 -17.25 3.87 15.48
N LYS A 176 -18.46 4.43 15.48
CA LYS A 176 -18.87 5.50 16.41
C LYS A 176 -18.91 5.07 17.88
N VAL A 177 -18.88 3.76 18.17
CA VAL A 177 -18.95 3.22 19.55
C VAL A 177 -17.55 3.01 20.11
N ASN A 178 -16.67 2.36 19.35
CA ASN A 178 -15.34 1.95 19.85
C ASN A 178 -14.16 2.61 19.11
N SER A 179 -14.42 3.60 18.25
CA SER A 179 -13.46 4.21 17.31
C SER A 179 -12.77 3.20 16.39
N GLY A 180 -11.89 3.67 15.51
CA GLY A 180 -11.27 2.84 14.48
C GLY A 180 -12.19 2.53 13.31
N MET A 181 -11.61 1.90 12.30
CA MET A 181 -12.19 1.75 10.97
C MET A 181 -12.41 0.27 10.64
N PHE A 182 -13.64 -0.11 10.29
CA PHE A 182 -14.00 -1.43 9.78
C PHE A 182 -13.46 -1.61 8.35
N TRP A 183 -12.93 -2.78 8.05
CA TRP A 183 -12.39 -3.07 6.72
C TRP A 183 -13.44 -3.10 5.61
N GLN A 184 -14.60 -3.71 5.89
CA GLN A 184 -15.67 -3.91 4.93
C GLN A 184 -17.05 -3.79 5.57
N TRP A 185 -18.07 -3.69 4.72
CA TRP A 185 -19.47 -3.94 5.06
C TRP A 185 -19.90 -5.30 4.50
N ASP A 186 -21.00 -5.85 5.03
CA ASP A 186 -21.62 -7.03 4.43
C ASP A 186 -22.37 -6.60 3.16
N GLN A 187 -21.94 -7.07 1.99
CA GLN A 187 -22.55 -6.70 0.71
C GLN A 187 -23.99 -7.23 0.54
N GLY A 188 -24.34 -8.33 1.20
CA GLY A 188 -25.68 -8.90 1.19
C GLY A 188 -26.62 -8.26 2.22
N ASN A 189 -26.06 -7.74 3.32
CA ASN A 189 -26.79 -6.99 4.34
C ASN A 189 -25.95 -5.81 4.90
N PRO A 190 -25.86 -4.68 4.18
CA PRO A 190 -24.97 -3.56 4.54
C PRO A 190 -25.22 -2.93 5.92
N THR A 191 -26.43 -3.13 6.46
CA THR A 191 -26.86 -2.69 7.80
C THR A 191 -26.59 -3.69 8.92
N ALA A 192 -26.01 -4.86 8.61
CA ALA A 192 -25.73 -5.89 9.61
C ALA A 192 -24.77 -5.36 10.70
N PRO A 193 -24.99 -5.74 11.97
CA PRO A 193 -24.03 -5.46 13.04
C PRO A 193 -22.64 -6.01 12.70
N ARG A 194 -21.61 -5.19 12.91
CA ARG A 194 -20.23 -5.47 12.49
C ARG A 194 -19.40 -6.11 13.58
N THR A 195 -19.97 -7.05 14.33
CA THR A 195 -19.34 -7.65 15.51
C THR A 195 -18.07 -8.43 15.16
N ASP A 196 -18.01 -9.01 13.95
CA ASP A 196 -16.88 -9.84 13.49
C ASP A 196 -16.06 -9.21 12.34
N ASN A 197 -16.51 -8.07 11.79
CA ASN A 197 -15.78 -7.38 10.73
C ASN A 197 -14.50 -6.78 11.33
N GLY A 198 -13.35 -7.33 10.95
CA GLY A 198 -12.06 -6.91 11.46
C GLY A 198 -11.80 -5.42 11.24
N LYS A 199 -11.17 -4.78 12.23
CA LYS A 199 -10.57 -3.46 12.06
C LYS A 199 -9.11 -3.67 11.68
N MET A 200 -8.76 -3.30 10.45
CA MET A 200 -7.49 -3.68 9.85
C MET A 200 -6.54 -2.49 9.73
N SER A 201 -5.24 -2.75 9.79
CA SER A 201 -4.20 -1.73 9.58
C SER A 201 -4.31 -1.09 8.20
N CYS A 202 -4.70 -1.86 7.18
CA CYS A 202 -4.86 -1.43 5.79
C CYS A 202 -5.98 -0.39 5.55
N ILE A 203 -6.84 -0.12 6.53
CA ILE A 203 -7.81 0.99 6.47
C ILE A 203 -7.55 2.05 7.54
N ASN A 204 -7.09 1.64 8.72
CA ASN A 204 -6.93 2.55 9.86
C ASN A 204 -5.79 3.56 9.65
N TYR A 205 -4.57 3.08 9.36
CA TYR A 205 -3.45 4.01 9.09
C TYR A 205 -3.64 4.80 7.78
N PRO A 206 -4.13 4.20 6.68
CA PRO A 206 -4.54 4.95 5.48
C PRO A 206 -5.56 6.05 5.76
N THR A 207 -6.53 5.84 6.65
CA THR A 207 -7.48 6.91 7.05
C THR A 207 -6.75 8.09 7.69
N VAL A 208 -5.75 7.85 8.53
CA VAL A 208 -4.92 8.92 9.12
C VAL A 208 -4.14 9.66 8.03
N VAL A 209 -3.52 8.93 7.10
CA VAL A 209 -2.79 9.53 5.96
C VAL A 209 -3.73 10.38 5.10
N ALA A 210 -4.91 9.87 4.76
CA ALA A 210 -5.91 10.58 3.97
C ALA A 210 -6.37 11.86 4.65
N ALA A 211 -6.76 11.75 5.93
CA ALA A 211 -7.20 12.87 6.73
C ALA A 211 -6.09 13.94 6.85
N MET A 212 -4.85 13.55 7.11
CA MET A 212 -3.75 14.51 7.17
C MET A 212 -3.43 15.16 5.82
N THR A 213 -3.57 14.43 4.72
CA THR A 213 -3.35 14.99 3.37
C THR A 213 -4.46 15.99 3.03
N LEU A 214 -5.72 15.67 3.34
CA LEU A 214 -6.86 16.58 3.19
C LEU A 214 -6.75 17.80 4.11
N TYR A 215 -6.33 17.62 5.36
CA TYR A 215 -6.04 18.72 6.27
C TYR A 215 -4.96 19.64 5.69
N ASN A 216 -3.88 19.09 5.14
CA ASN A 216 -2.83 19.89 4.51
C ASN A 216 -3.35 20.73 3.35
N ALA A 217 -4.24 20.15 2.52
CA ALA A 217 -4.86 20.78 1.36
C ALA A 217 -5.90 21.86 1.71
N THR A 218 -6.68 21.66 2.77
CA THR A 218 -7.89 22.46 3.07
C THR A 218 -7.79 23.30 4.34
N LYS A 219 -6.90 22.94 5.27
CA LYS A 219 -6.83 23.44 6.65
C LYS A 219 -8.12 23.24 7.45
N ASN A 220 -8.98 22.30 7.05
CA ASN A 220 -10.15 21.94 7.82
C ASN A 220 -9.78 21.06 9.01
N GLU A 221 -9.87 21.61 10.21
CA GLU A 221 -9.53 20.97 11.50
C GLU A 221 -10.30 19.66 11.77
N ASP A 222 -11.47 19.46 11.17
CA ASP A 222 -12.21 18.19 11.29
C ASP A 222 -11.36 17.00 10.81
N TYR A 223 -10.59 17.17 9.73
CA TYR A 223 -9.67 16.14 9.26
C TYR A 223 -8.52 15.89 10.25
N LEU A 224 -7.94 16.94 10.84
CA LEU A 224 -6.88 16.78 11.85
C LEU A 224 -7.40 16.05 13.09
N ASN A 225 -8.62 16.35 13.52
CA ASN A 225 -9.24 15.68 14.67
C ASN A 225 -9.49 14.20 14.39
N LYS A 226 -10.03 13.86 13.22
CA LYS A 226 -10.20 12.47 12.79
C LYS A 226 -8.87 11.73 12.68
N ALA A 227 -7.83 12.37 12.14
CA ALA A 227 -6.49 11.80 12.05
C ALA A 227 -5.93 11.44 13.45
N LYS A 228 -6.02 12.37 14.41
CA LYS A 228 -5.57 12.13 15.79
C LYS A 228 -6.35 11.01 16.46
N GLU A 229 -7.67 10.98 16.28
CA GLU A 229 -8.53 9.96 16.87
C GLU A 229 -8.19 8.56 16.33
N ILE A 230 -8.17 8.40 15.01
CA ILE A 230 -7.91 7.10 14.38
C ILE A 230 -6.46 6.67 14.64
N TYR A 231 -5.49 7.58 14.66
CA TYR A 231 -4.12 7.23 15.04
C TYR A 231 -4.04 6.75 16.49
N SER A 232 -4.69 7.46 17.43
CA SER A 232 -4.71 7.04 18.84
C SER A 232 -5.31 5.65 18.98
N TRP A 233 -6.42 5.37 18.29
CA TRP A 233 -7.03 4.04 18.30
C TRP A 233 -6.07 2.99 17.71
N SER A 234 -5.47 3.28 16.55
CA SER A 234 -4.57 2.36 15.86
C SER A 234 -3.31 2.06 16.66
N ARG A 235 -2.72 3.08 17.29
CA ARG A 235 -1.55 2.94 18.16
C ARG A 235 -1.84 2.04 19.36
N ASN A 236 -3.02 2.19 19.97
CA ASN A 236 -3.38 1.41 21.16
C ASN A 236 -3.78 -0.03 20.84
N ASN A 237 -4.23 -0.31 19.61
CA ASN A 237 -4.83 -1.59 19.25
C ASN A 237 -4.03 -2.40 18.22
N LEU A 238 -3.23 -1.77 17.37
CA LEU A 238 -2.55 -2.40 16.23
C LEU A 238 -1.04 -2.17 16.24
N PHE A 239 -0.50 -1.35 17.15
CA PHE A 239 0.93 -1.07 17.23
C PHE A 239 1.53 -1.61 18.52
N ASN A 240 2.63 -2.36 18.38
CA ASN A 240 3.43 -2.77 19.52
C ASN A 240 4.46 -1.69 19.83
N THR A 241 4.20 -0.89 20.87
CA THR A 241 5.07 0.21 21.30
C THR A 241 6.43 -0.22 21.85
N SER A 242 6.65 -1.52 22.08
CA SER A 242 7.95 -2.03 22.55
C SER A 242 8.95 -2.27 21.43
N ASN A 243 8.48 -2.58 20.21
CA ASN A 243 9.35 -3.00 19.12
C ASN A 243 8.94 -2.52 17.73
N GLY A 244 7.82 -1.80 17.58
CA GLY A 244 7.42 -1.20 16.31
C GLY A 244 6.62 -2.12 15.38
N LYS A 245 6.30 -3.34 15.84
CA LYS A 245 5.48 -4.27 15.07
C LYS A 245 4.06 -3.74 14.90
N VAL A 246 3.55 -3.76 13.68
CA VAL A 246 2.16 -3.45 13.34
C VAL A 246 1.41 -4.75 13.07
N ALA A 247 0.29 -4.93 13.75
CA ALA A 247 -0.66 -6.03 13.52
C ALA A 247 -1.32 -5.88 12.14
N ASP A 248 -1.76 -6.98 11.54
CA ASP A 248 -2.59 -6.91 10.34
C ASP A 248 -4.01 -6.44 10.70
N SER A 249 -4.59 -7.02 11.75
CA SER A 249 -5.98 -6.80 12.10
C SER A 249 -6.29 -6.94 13.58
N ARG A 250 -7.48 -6.47 13.96
CA ARG A 250 -8.12 -6.73 15.25
C ARG A 250 -9.56 -7.19 15.06
N HIS A 251 -9.89 -8.35 15.62
CA HIS A 251 -11.24 -8.91 15.65
C HIS A 251 -11.69 -9.01 17.11
N GLY A 252 -12.63 -8.14 17.51
CA GLY A 252 -12.98 -7.94 18.91
C GLY A 252 -11.77 -7.50 19.74
N ASN A 253 -11.31 -8.37 20.64
CA ASN A 253 -10.12 -8.13 21.48
C ASN A 253 -8.86 -8.86 21.03
N SER A 254 -8.93 -9.61 19.93
CA SER A 254 -7.84 -10.44 19.42
C SER A 254 -7.15 -9.75 18.26
N ASN A 255 -5.82 -9.68 18.31
CA ASN A 255 -4.98 -9.15 17.25
C ASN A 255 -4.38 -10.27 16.41
N ASP A 256 -4.44 -10.12 15.09
CA ASP A 256 -3.58 -10.86 14.19
C ASP A 256 -2.27 -10.10 14.01
N TRP A 257 -1.18 -10.65 14.54
CA TRP A 257 0.15 -10.05 14.47
C TRP A 257 0.95 -10.53 13.25
N THR A 258 0.30 -11.04 12.20
CA THR A 258 0.91 -11.23 10.89
C THR A 258 1.42 -9.87 10.39
N VAL A 259 2.64 -9.85 9.86
CA VAL A 259 3.33 -8.62 9.47
C VAL A 259 3.33 -8.47 7.97
N HIS A 260 3.08 -7.25 7.53
CA HIS A 260 3.15 -6.88 6.11
C HIS A 260 3.83 -5.52 5.99
N THR A 261 4.70 -5.36 4.98
CA THR A 261 5.50 -4.13 4.85
C THR A 261 4.63 -2.89 4.59
N TYR A 262 3.50 -3.02 3.90
CA TYR A 262 2.56 -1.91 3.68
C TYR A 262 1.82 -1.44 4.95
N ASN A 263 1.60 -2.33 5.93
CA ASN A 263 1.04 -1.98 7.24
C ASN A 263 2.06 -1.19 8.08
N GLN A 264 3.32 -1.62 8.08
CA GLN A 264 4.42 -0.82 8.65
C GLN A 264 4.52 0.54 7.97
N ALA A 265 4.47 0.56 6.64
CA ALA A 265 4.62 1.76 5.83
C ALA A 265 3.57 2.82 6.14
N THR A 266 2.29 2.45 6.15
CA THR A 266 1.20 3.40 6.42
C THR A 266 1.24 3.89 7.86
N CYS A 267 1.64 3.05 8.82
CA CYS A 267 1.91 3.47 10.20
C CYS A 267 3.01 4.54 10.27
N ILE A 268 4.16 4.31 9.61
CA ILE A 268 5.26 5.28 9.49
C ILE A 268 4.76 6.60 8.89
N GLY A 269 4.01 6.53 7.78
CA GLY A 269 3.47 7.70 7.10
C GLY A 269 2.52 8.51 7.98
N ALA A 270 1.55 7.85 8.60
CA ALA A 270 0.57 8.45 9.50
C ALA A 270 1.25 9.16 10.67
N ALA A 271 2.21 8.49 11.32
CA ALA A 271 2.97 9.03 12.44
C ALA A 271 3.79 10.27 12.03
N VAL A 272 4.54 10.20 10.92
CA VAL A 272 5.33 11.35 10.43
C VAL A 272 4.44 12.55 10.09
N MET A 273 3.28 12.34 9.47
CA MET A 273 2.37 13.42 9.14
C MET A 273 1.83 14.12 10.40
N LEU A 274 1.47 13.35 11.44
CA LEU A 274 1.05 13.92 12.72
C LEU A 274 2.19 14.62 13.46
N TYR A 275 3.40 14.04 13.46
CA TYR A 275 4.59 14.70 14.00
C TYR A 275 4.81 16.07 13.33
N ASN A 276 4.74 16.14 12.01
CA ASN A 276 4.98 17.40 11.30
C ASN A 276 3.97 18.48 11.64
N GLN A 277 2.71 18.11 11.88
CA GLN A 277 1.67 19.05 12.25
C GLN A 277 1.71 19.45 13.72
N THR A 278 2.01 18.52 14.63
CA THR A 278 1.88 18.74 16.08
C THR A 278 3.20 19.07 16.77
N LYS A 279 4.33 18.67 16.16
CA LYS A 279 5.68 18.66 16.73
C LYS A 279 5.80 17.79 17.99
N ASP A 280 4.87 16.86 18.21
CA ASP A 280 4.99 15.87 19.27
C ASP A 280 5.93 14.74 18.85
N GLU A 281 7.10 14.69 19.52
CA GLU A 281 8.16 13.71 19.30
C GLU A 281 7.71 12.25 19.51
N ALA A 282 6.61 12.00 20.24
CA ALA A 282 6.08 10.65 20.39
C ALA A 282 5.70 10.02 19.04
N TYR A 283 5.13 10.80 18.13
CA TYR A 283 4.79 10.32 16.79
C TYR A 283 6.04 9.97 15.98
N LEU A 284 7.08 10.81 16.03
CA LEU A 284 8.32 10.52 15.30
C LEU A 284 9.03 9.27 15.86
N LYS A 285 8.98 9.07 17.17
CA LYS A 285 9.49 7.84 17.82
C LYS A 285 8.74 6.60 17.36
N ASP A 286 7.40 6.65 17.28
CA ASP A 286 6.61 5.54 16.75
C ASP A 286 7.00 5.23 15.29
N ALA A 287 7.19 6.26 14.45
CA ALA A 287 7.58 6.10 13.05
C ALA A 287 8.97 5.46 12.90
N VAL A 288 9.95 5.91 13.70
CA VAL A 288 11.30 5.33 13.74
C VAL A 288 11.24 3.88 14.20
N LEU A 289 10.48 3.58 15.25
CA LEU A 289 10.37 2.21 15.78
C LEU A 289 9.75 1.25 14.75
N ALA A 290 8.73 1.68 14.00
CA ALA A 290 8.14 0.89 12.92
C ALA A 290 9.09 0.67 11.72
N ALA A 291 9.91 1.67 11.40
CA ALA A 291 10.93 1.57 10.35
C ALA A 291 12.08 0.64 10.78
N ASP A 292 12.56 0.76 12.01
CA ASP A 292 13.57 -0.13 12.61
C ASP A 292 13.07 -1.57 12.65
N PHE A 293 11.79 -1.80 12.96
CA PHE A 293 11.19 -3.14 12.87
C PHE A 293 11.29 -3.72 11.45
N THR A 294 11.03 -2.89 10.44
CA THR A 294 11.08 -3.31 9.03
C THR A 294 12.51 -3.59 8.58
N GLU A 295 13.45 -2.72 8.94
CA GLU A 295 14.86 -2.87 8.57
C GLU A 295 15.53 -4.05 9.29
N HIS A 296 15.29 -4.22 10.60
CA HIS A 296 16.08 -5.15 11.42
C HIS A 296 15.39 -6.50 11.67
N TYR A 297 14.06 -6.58 11.59
CA TYR A 297 13.31 -7.80 11.93
C TYR A 297 12.54 -8.39 10.76
N MET A 298 12.07 -7.57 9.81
CA MET A 298 11.39 -8.07 8.61
C MET A 298 12.34 -8.38 7.46
N SER A 299 13.45 -7.65 7.37
CA SER A 299 14.48 -7.93 6.38
C SER A 299 15.24 -9.22 6.74
N ASP A 300 15.76 -9.91 5.73
CA ASP A 300 16.57 -11.11 5.95
C ASP A 300 17.94 -10.80 6.58
N ALA A 301 18.76 -11.84 6.79
CA ALA A 301 20.09 -11.68 7.38
C ALA A 301 21.06 -10.79 6.56
N ASN A 302 20.77 -10.55 5.28
CA ASN A 302 21.49 -9.59 4.45
C ASN A 302 20.88 -8.19 4.50
N GLY A 303 19.83 -7.94 5.28
CA GLY A 303 19.11 -6.66 5.31
C GLY A 303 18.31 -6.41 4.03
N ILE A 304 17.91 -7.47 3.31
CA ILE A 304 17.06 -7.39 2.14
C ILE A 304 15.60 -7.54 2.54
N LEU A 305 14.74 -6.63 2.04
CA LEU A 305 13.31 -6.58 2.29
C LEU A 305 12.64 -7.91 1.97
N PRO A 306 11.62 -8.32 2.74
CA PRO A 306 10.89 -9.54 2.47
C PRO A 306 10.03 -9.39 1.22
N TYR A 307 9.63 -10.54 0.67
CA TYR A 307 8.58 -10.64 -0.32
C TYR A 307 7.59 -11.72 0.09
N GLU A 308 6.34 -11.60 -0.37
CA GLU A 308 5.28 -12.56 -0.05
C GLU A 308 4.82 -13.30 -1.32
N GLY A 309 4.35 -14.53 -1.15
CA GLY A 309 4.04 -15.44 -2.25
C GLY A 309 2.75 -15.15 -3.01
N GLY A 310 1.87 -14.30 -2.47
CA GLY A 310 0.62 -13.94 -3.13
C GLY A 310 0.82 -12.96 -4.30
N GLU A 311 -0.23 -12.78 -5.10
CA GLU A 311 -0.18 -11.97 -6.32
C GLU A 311 -0.06 -10.48 -6.01
N GLU A 312 -1.04 -9.89 -5.32
CA GLU A 312 -1.09 -8.46 -5.06
C GLU A 312 -0.05 -8.01 -4.03
N GLN A 313 0.41 -8.92 -3.17
CA GLN A 313 1.44 -8.66 -2.15
C GLN A 313 2.77 -8.16 -2.74
N GLY A 314 3.01 -8.36 -4.04
CA GLY A 314 4.17 -7.77 -4.74
C GLY A 314 4.22 -6.23 -4.65
N VAL A 315 3.08 -5.57 -4.49
CA VAL A 315 2.99 -4.09 -4.42
C VAL A 315 3.43 -3.51 -3.07
N TYR A 316 3.52 -4.33 -2.02
CA TYR A 316 3.69 -3.82 -0.65
C TYR A 316 4.96 -3.00 -0.46
N ASN A 317 6.07 -3.40 -1.09
CA ASN A 317 7.32 -2.65 -1.01
C ASN A 317 7.32 -1.37 -1.88
N ALA A 318 6.42 -1.24 -2.86
CA ALA A 318 6.18 0.03 -3.54
C ALA A 318 5.45 1.02 -2.63
N ILE A 319 4.50 0.54 -1.82
CA ILE A 319 3.82 1.34 -0.79
C ILE A 319 4.81 1.72 0.31
N LEU A 320 5.69 0.80 0.72
CA LEU A 320 6.78 1.09 1.66
C LEU A 320 7.64 2.27 1.19
N ALA A 321 8.02 2.29 -0.09
CA ALA A 321 8.81 3.38 -0.66
C ALA A 321 8.15 4.76 -0.45
N GLN A 322 6.83 4.85 -0.68
CA GLN A 322 6.07 6.09 -0.56
C GLN A 322 6.13 6.68 0.87
N TYR A 323 6.07 5.83 1.88
CA TYR A 323 6.03 6.28 3.27
C TYR A 323 7.41 6.37 3.93
N MET A 324 8.38 5.55 3.51
CA MET A 324 9.78 5.76 3.86
C MET A 324 10.30 7.10 3.34
N ASN A 325 9.83 7.54 2.15
CA ASN A 325 10.14 8.88 1.66
C ASN A 325 9.70 9.98 2.63
N ARG A 326 8.50 9.86 3.24
CA ARG A 326 8.04 10.83 4.25
C ARG A 326 8.94 10.80 5.48
N LEU A 327 9.31 9.63 5.98
CA LEU A 327 10.21 9.52 7.14
C LEU A 327 11.58 10.15 6.87
N ILE A 328 12.15 9.89 5.68
CA ILE A 328 13.44 10.41 5.27
C ILE A 328 13.39 11.93 5.09
N GLN A 329 12.44 12.44 4.30
CA GLN A 329 12.36 13.85 3.92
C GLN A 329 11.71 14.69 5.02
N ASP A 330 10.49 14.34 5.41
CA ASP A 330 9.69 15.16 6.30
C ASP A 330 10.05 14.87 7.79
N GLY A 331 10.42 13.63 8.11
CA GLY A 331 10.87 13.22 9.45
C GLY A 331 12.37 13.45 9.70
N ASN A 332 13.12 13.94 8.71
CA ASN A 332 14.58 14.12 8.74
C ASN A 332 15.32 12.87 9.26
N LYS A 333 15.14 11.74 8.57
CA LYS A 333 15.80 10.47 8.87
C LYS A 333 16.56 9.92 7.64
N PRO A 334 17.59 10.63 7.15
CA PRO A 334 18.39 10.17 6.01
C PRO A 334 19.18 8.87 6.27
N ALA A 335 19.30 8.45 7.54
CA ALA A 335 20.01 7.23 7.94
C ALA A 335 19.42 5.93 7.34
N TYR A 336 18.16 5.93 6.91
CA TYR A 336 17.55 4.78 6.21
C TYR A 336 17.93 4.69 4.72
N LEU A 337 18.52 5.74 4.13
CA LEU A 337 18.88 5.73 2.71
C LEU A 337 19.88 4.60 2.38
N PRO A 338 21.00 4.39 3.10
CA PRO A 338 21.90 3.28 2.82
C PRO A 338 21.22 1.91 2.73
N TRP A 339 20.28 1.62 3.63
CA TRP A 339 19.52 0.36 3.62
C TRP A 339 18.60 0.25 2.39
N LEU A 340 17.84 1.29 2.05
CA LEU A 340 17.00 1.29 0.85
C LEU A 340 17.85 1.17 -0.43
N ARG A 341 18.99 1.86 -0.48
CA ARG A 341 19.92 1.80 -1.62
C ARG A 341 20.55 0.41 -1.77
N LYS A 342 20.82 -0.30 -0.67
CA LYS A 342 21.28 -1.69 -0.69
C LYS A 342 20.23 -2.61 -1.32
N ASN A 343 18.96 -2.45 -0.93
CA ASN A 343 17.83 -3.18 -1.50
C ASN A 343 17.67 -2.93 -3.01
N ILE A 344 17.69 -1.65 -3.41
CA ILE A 344 17.66 -1.25 -4.82
C ILE A 344 18.81 -1.89 -5.60
N GLN A 345 20.05 -1.80 -5.09
CA GLN A 345 21.21 -2.35 -5.76
C GLN A 345 21.11 -3.86 -5.97
N GLN A 346 20.70 -4.59 -4.93
CA GLN A 346 20.55 -6.04 -4.99
C GLN A 346 19.54 -6.44 -6.06
N ALA A 347 18.33 -5.87 -6.02
CA ALA A 347 17.29 -6.21 -6.97
C ALA A 347 17.61 -5.73 -8.40
N TRP A 348 18.24 -4.56 -8.55
CA TRP A 348 18.64 -4.03 -9.85
C TRP A 348 19.72 -4.88 -10.53
N SER A 349 20.61 -5.51 -9.77
CA SER A 349 21.56 -6.50 -10.29
C SER A 349 20.84 -7.73 -10.87
N MET A 350 19.67 -8.09 -10.31
CA MET A 350 18.83 -9.21 -10.72
C MET A 350 17.82 -8.90 -11.84
N ARG A 351 17.77 -7.66 -12.35
CA ARG A 351 16.81 -7.28 -13.41
C ARG A 351 16.97 -8.11 -14.69
N GLU A 352 15.87 -8.25 -15.43
CA GLU A 352 15.91 -8.73 -16.81
C GLU A 352 16.55 -7.64 -17.69
N ARG A 353 17.69 -7.93 -18.33
CA ARG A 353 18.51 -6.90 -18.99
C ARG A 353 17.86 -6.35 -20.27
N SER A 354 17.01 -7.14 -20.93
CA SER A 354 16.29 -6.71 -22.13
C SER A 354 15.14 -5.74 -21.85
N THR A 355 14.50 -5.85 -20.67
CA THR A 355 13.34 -5.02 -20.29
C THR A 355 13.65 -4.03 -19.17
N ASN A 356 14.74 -4.24 -18.42
CA ASN A 356 15.07 -3.59 -17.15
C ASN A 356 13.99 -3.74 -16.06
N LEU A 357 13.11 -4.74 -16.16
CA LEU A 357 12.16 -5.07 -15.10
C LEU A 357 12.83 -5.88 -13.97
N THR A 358 12.33 -5.72 -12.75
CA THR A 358 12.76 -6.43 -11.53
C THR A 358 11.59 -7.21 -10.95
N ALA A 359 11.84 -8.22 -10.12
CA ALA A 359 10.79 -8.98 -9.43
C ALA A 359 10.69 -8.60 -7.94
N LYS A 360 9.60 -9.03 -7.28
CA LYS A 360 9.44 -8.89 -5.83
C LYS A 360 10.52 -9.65 -5.04
N ASN A 361 10.99 -10.79 -5.55
CA ASN A 361 12.12 -11.49 -4.96
C ASN A 361 13.42 -10.86 -5.47
N TYR A 362 14.09 -10.08 -4.63
CA TYR A 362 15.31 -9.35 -5.00
C TYR A 362 16.53 -10.26 -5.24
N TYR A 363 16.39 -11.57 -5.05
CA TYR A 363 17.40 -12.58 -5.37
C TYR A 363 17.11 -13.34 -6.67
N SER A 364 16.09 -12.96 -7.44
CA SER A 364 15.68 -13.70 -8.64
C SER A 364 15.45 -12.78 -9.82
N LYS A 365 15.73 -13.31 -11.02
CA LYS A 365 15.33 -12.65 -12.27
C LYS A 365 13.79 -12.66 -12.38
N PRO A 366 13.19 -11.66 -13.04
CA PRO A 366 11.77 -11.68 -13.32
C PRO A 366 11.31 -12.91 -14.12
N ALA A 367 10.09 -13.35 -13.84
CA ALA A 367 9.40 -14.31 -14.69
C ALA A 367 9.07 -13.70 -16.06
N PHE A 368 8.80 -14.54 -17.06
CA PHE A 368 8.45 -14.10 -18.41
C PHE A 368 7.14 -13.30 -18.44
N ASP A 369 6.09 -13.80 -17.78
CA ASP A 369 4.83 -13.08 -17.55
C ASP A 369 4.85 -12.48 -16.14
N LEU A 370 5.42 -11.28 -16.02
CA LEU A 370 5.65 -10.62 -14.75
C LEU A 370 4.43 -9.80 -14.35
N SER A 371 3.93 -9.99 -13.13
CA SER A 371 2.83 -9.17 -12.60
C SER A 371 3.27 -7.73 -12.35
N VAL A 372 2.33 -6.78 -12.52
CA VAL A 372 2.59 -5.37 -12.21
C VAL A 372 2.91 -5.15 -10.74
N TYR A 373 2.30 -5.96 -9.86
CA TYR A 373 2.57 -5.94 -8.43
C TYR A 373 4.04 -6.25 -8.17
N ASP A 374 4.55 -7.36 -8.70
CA ASP A 374 5.92 -7.81 -8.49
C ASP A 374 6.95 -6.86 -9.13
N ALA A 375 6.58 -6.21 -10.23
CA ALA A 375 7.45 -5.28 -10.95
C ALA A 375 7.59 -3.90 -10.29
N SER A 376 6.65 -3.53 -9.42
CA SER A 376 6.47 -2.14 -8.98
C SER A 376 7.51 -1.65 -7.95
N SER A 377 8.08 -2.57 -7.16
CA SER A 377 8.83 -2.21 -5.96
C SER A 377 10.10 -1.41 -6.24
N ILE A 378 10.95 -1.83 -7.18
CA ILE A 378 12.24 -1.16 -7.43
C ILE A 378 12.06 0.18 -8.15
N PRO A 379 11.20 0.31 -9.17
CA PRO A 379 10.87 1.62 -9.71
C PRO A 379 10.38 2.61 -8.63
N ALA A 380 9.52 2.16 -7.71
CA ALA A 380 9.03 3.00 -6.61
C ALA A 380 10.14 3.41 -5.64
N LEU A 381 11.00 2.47 -5.23
CA LEU A 381 12.14 2.74 -4.34
C LEU A 381 13.17 3.67 -4.99
N MET A 382 13.48 3.50 -6.28
CA MET A 382 14.42 4.34 -7.02
C MET A 382 13.95 5.80 -7.14
N LEU A 383 12.63 6.03 -7.24
CA LEU A 383 12.07 7.38 -7.32
C LEU A 383 12.23 8.19 -6.03
N ILE A 384 12.45 7.53 -4.88
CA ILE A 384 12.55 8.17 -3.55
C ILE A 384 13.94 8.06 -2.93
N ALA A 385 14.74 7.07 -3.33
CA ALA A 385 16.11 6.87 -2.88
C ALA A 385 17.06 6.85 -4.10
N PRO A 386 17.33 8.01 -4.71
CA PRO A 386 18.33 8.10 -5.78
C PRO A 386 19.72 7.66 -5.27
N PRO A 387 20.65 7.28 -6.16
CA PRO A 387 21.98 6.85 -5.75
C PRO A 387 22.68 7.94 -4.94
N ALA A 388 23.66 7.55 -4.12
CA ALA A 388 24.48 8.53 -3.42
C ALA A 388 25.14 9.46 -4.46
N GLY A 389 24.94 10.77 -4.31
CA GLY A 389 25.66 11.75 -5.12
C GLY A 389 27.17 11.55 -4.92
N LYS A 390 27.93 11.65 -6.00
CA LYS A 390 29.37 11.90 -5.90
C LYS A 390 29.61 13.37 -5.68
#